data_AF-A0A538IKJ1-F1
#
_entry.id   AF-A0A538IKJ1-F1
#
_cell.length_a   1.000
_cell.length_b   1.000
_cell.length_c   1.000
_cell.angle_alpha   90.00
_cell.angle_beta   90.00
_cell.angle_gamma   90.00
#
_symmetry.space_group_name_H-M   'P 1'
#
loop_
_entity.id
_entity.type
_entity.pdbx_description
1 polymer ?
#
loop_
_entity_poly.entity_id
_entity_poly.type
_entity_poly.pdbx_seq_one_letter_code
_entity_poly.pdbx_strand_id
1 'polypeptide(L)'
;MEDRDELLRLEYEYASRLLGTLTEYRFKLLALVPTLSGAVVALLSSGRSGVELLAIGCLGAVATSGVLAYELRNGELRRRASERVNRLESVLFSEGPLVGGYGRTPKLFGLIHASHRLGVGLVYGAALGGWTYLIVWGALAAVGAHEHSQGIGVAVGAVAAFAIVREVVVAQRKDPKPAAATTAVPSP
;
A
#
# COMPACT_ATOMS: atom_id res chain seq x y z
N MET A 1 -23.80 34.40 9.09
CA MET A 1 -22.91 34.04 7.95
C MET A 1 -21.49 33.85 8.45
N GLU A 2 -21.01 34.75 9.32
CA GLU A 2 -19.71 34.68 10.02
C GLU A 2 -19.43 33.33 10.73
N ASP A 3 -20.34 32.85 11.59
CA ASP A 3 -20.17 31.57 12.30
C ASP A 3 -20.01 30.36 11.36
N ARG A 4 -20.72 30.35 10.23
CA ARG A 4 -20.67 29.23 9.29
C ARG A 4 -19.33 29.18 8.55
N ASP A 5 -18.81 30.35 8.19
CA ASP A 5 -17.53 30.45 7.49
C ASP A 5 -16.38 30.12 8.45
N GLU A 6 -16.49 30.49 9.72
CA GLU A 6 -15.55 30.10 10.78
C GLU A 6 -15.56 28.58 11.01
N LEU A 7 -16.74 27.96 11.12
CA LEU A 7 -16.86 26.50 11.24
C LEU A 7 -16.23 25.75 10.05
N LEU A 8 -16.43 26.25 8.82
CA LEU A 8 -15.85 25.64 7.62
C LEU A 8 -14.32 25.75 7.61
N ARG A 9 -13.76 26.89 8.06
CA ARG A 9 -12.30 27.08 8.19
C ARG A 9 -11.71 26.15 9.25
N LEU A 10 -12.39 26.00 10.38
CA LEU A 10 -11.95 25.13 11.47
C LEU A 10 -11.99 23.65 11.05
N GLU A 11 -13.02 23.24 10.32
CA GLU A 11 -13.08 21.90 9.74
C GLU A 11 -11.97 21.67 8.71
N TYR A 12 -11.70 22.65 7.85
CA TYR A 12 -10.61 22.58 6.88
C TYR A 12 -9.25 22.43 7.56
N GLU A 13 -8.98 23.18 8.63
CA GLU A 13 -7.75 23.06 9.40
C GLU A 13 -7.60 21.67 10.03
N TYR A 14 -8.65 21.17 10.68
CA TYR A 14 -8.64 19.83 11.28
C TYR A 14 -8.42 18.73 10.23
N ALA A 15 -9.14 18.79 9.11
CA ALA A 15 -9.01 17.82 8.02
C ALA A 15 -7.62 17.84 7.38
N SER A 16 -7.02 19.03 7.22
CA SER A 16 -5.67 19.20 6.68
C SER A 16 -4.60 18.67 7.63
N ARG A 17 -4.74 18.92 8.94
CA ARG A 17 -3.84 18.36 9.97
C ARG A 17 -3.89 16.83 9.98
N LEU A 18 -5.10 16.24 9.98
CA LEU A 18 -5.29 14.79 9.90
C LEU A 18 -4.64 14.21 8.64
N LEU A 19 -4.82 14.85 7.49
CA LEU A 19 -4.22 14.44 6.22
C LEU A 19 -2.68 14.45 6.28
N GLY A 20 -2.09 15.48 6.91
CA GLY A 20 -0.66 15.58 7.15
C GLY A 20 -0.14 14.45 8.04
N THR A 21 -0.77 14.23 9.19
CA THR A 21 -0.42 13.16 10.14
C THR A 21 -0.47 11.77 9.49
N LEU A 22 -1.53 11.48 8.72
CA LEU A 22 -1.66 10.21 7.99
C LEU A 22 -0.59 10.03 6.90
N THR A 23 0.03 11.10 6.41
CA THR A 23 1.08 11.02 5.39
C THR A 23 2.43 10.72 6.02
N GLU A 24 2.73 11.28 7.19
CA GLU A 24 4.02 11.11 7.87
C GLU A 24 4.25 9.69 8.41
N TYR A 25 3.24 9.07 9.03
CA TYR A 25 3.39 7.72 9.63
C TYR A 25 3.73 6.62 8.61
N ARG A 26 3.38 6.81 7.35
CA ARG A 26 3.50 5.78 6.31
C ARG A 26 4.89 5.65 5.73
N PHE A 27 5.61 6.76 5.63
CA PHE A 27 6.97 6.77 5.08
C PHE A 27 7.94 5.95 5.93
N LYS A 28 7.74 5.92 7.26
CA LYS A 28 8.62 5.19 8.20
C LYS A 28 8.49 3.67 8.06
N LEU A 29 7.28 3.15 7.87
CA LEU A 29 7.03 1.71 7.72
C LEU A 29 7.46 1.19 6.33
N LEU A 30 7.19 1.96 5.27
CA LEU A 30 7.53 1.58 3.90
C LEU A 30 9.05 1.47 3.66
N ALA A 31 9.87 2.25 4.36
CA ALA A 31 11.33 2.20 4.23
C ALA A 31 11.96 1.03 5.02
N LEU A 32 11.36 0.66 6.15
CA LEU A 32 11.93 -0.35 7.05
C LEU A 32 11.73 -1.77 6.52
N VAL A 33 10.53 -2.08 6.00
CA VAL A 33 10.14 -3.44 5.62
C VAL A 33 11.04 -4.04 4.52
N PRO A 34 11.31 -3.35 3.39
CA PRO A 34 12.18 -3.89 2.34
C PRO A 34 13.62 -4.08 2.80
N THR A 35 14.12 -3.14 3.60
CA THR A 35 15.50 -3.16 4.12
C THR A 35 15.70 -4.36 5.04
N LEU A 36 14.79 -4.58 5.99
CA LEU A 36 14.84 -5.74 6.88
C LEU A 36 14.63 -7.05 6.13
N SER A 37 13.66 -7.11 5.21
CA SER A 37 13.40 -8.33 4.42
C SER A 37 14.61 -8.70 3.56
N GLY A 38 15.19 -7.72 2.85
CA GLY A 38 16.38 -7.91 2.05
C GLY A 38 17.60 -8.34 2.88
N ALA A 39 17.81 -7.71 4.04
CA ALA A 39 18.90 -8.08 4.95
C ALA A 39 18.75 -9.52 5.46
N VAL A 40 17.54 -9.93 5.86
CA VAL A 40 17.27 -11.30 6.32
C VAL A 40 17.49 -12.31 5.19
N VAL A 41 16.95 -12.06 4.01
CA VAL A 41 17.11 -12.95 2.86
C VAL A 41 18.57 -13.05 2.43
N ALA A 42 19.34 -11.96 2.45
CA ALA A 42 20.72 -11.95 1.97
C ALA A 42 21.74 -12.49 3.00
N LEU A 43 21.56 -12.19 4.29
CA LEU A 43 22.58 -12.42 5.31
C LEU A 43 22.33 -13.67 6.16
N LEU A 44 21.06 -14.08 6.30
CA LEU A 44 20.68 -15.10 7.28
C LEU A 44 20.29 -16.44 6.66
N SER A 45 20.22 -16.54 5.33
CA SER A 45 19.73 -17.76 4.68
C SER A 45 20.80 -18.81 4.37
N SER A 46 22.08 -18.44 4.35
CA SER A 46 23.18 -19.39 4.10
C SER A 46 23.49 -20.22 5.35
N GLY A 47 23.59 -21.54 5.21
CA GLY A 47 24.01 -22.45 6.29
C GLY A 47 22.92 -22.77 7.33
N ARG A 48 21.69 -22.32 7.11
CA ARG A 48 20.52 -22.65 7.96
C ARG A 48 19.88 -23.98 7.54
N SER A 49 19.27 -24.64 8.51
CA SER A 49 18.41 -25.80 8.24
C SER A 49 17.12 -25.38 7.52
N GLY A 50 16.50 -26.31 6.79
CA GLY A 50 15.23 -26.05 6.09
C GLY A 50 14.11 -25.58 7.03
N VAL A 51 14.07 -26.13 8.26
CA VAL A 51 13.09 -25.74 9.29
C VAL A 51 13.30 -24.29 9.75
N GLU A 52 14.55 -23.86 9.96
CA GLU A 52 14.84 -22.47 10.31
C GLU A 52 14.43 -21.51 9.19
N LEU A 53 14.74 -21.83 7.92
CA LEU A 53 14.33 -21.02 6.77
C LEU A 53 12.81 -20.90 6.67
N LEU A 54 12.10 -22.01 6.87
CA LEU A 54 10.64 -22.04 6.88
C LEU A 54 10.07 -21.17 8.01
N ALA A 55 10.61 -21.27 9.22
CA ALA A 55 10.17 -20.48 10.36
C ALA A 55 10.39 -18.98 10.14
N ILE A 56 11.57 -18.60 9.66
CA ILE A 56 11.91 -17.20 9.31
C ILE A 56 10.97 -16.68 8.23
N GLY A 57 10.76 -17.47 7.17
CA GLY A 57 9.85 -17.14 6.07
C GLY A 57 8.42 -16.91 6.52
N CYS A 58 7.87 -17.83 7.32
CA CYS A 58 6.51 -17.71 7.87
C CYS A 58 6.35 -16.49 8.79
N LEU A 59 7.30 -16.26 9.71
CA LEU A 59 7.25 -15.12 10.62
C LEU A 59 7.33 -13.80 9.84
N GLY A 60 8.26 -13.69 8.91
CA GLY A 60 8.42 -12.53 8.04
C GLY A 60 7.17 -12.26 7.19
N ALA A 61 6.56 -13.31 6.62
CA ALA A 61 5.33 -13.20 5.85
C ALA A 61 4.15 -12.68 6.68
N VAL A 62 3.96 -13.22 7.90
CA VAL A 62 2.88 -12.78 8.81
C VAL A 62 3.08 -11.33 9.23
N ALA A 63 4.28 -10.97 9.68
CA ALA A 63 4.59 -9.60 10.09
C ALA A 63 4.38 -8.61 8.94
N THR A 64 4.91 -8.92 7.76
CA THR A 64 4.79 -8.08 6.56
C THR A 64 3.34 -7.94 6.10
N SER A 65 2.54 -9.01 6.19
CA SER A 65 1.11 -8.99 5.86
C SER A 65 0.32 -8.09 6.82
N GLY A 66 0.65 -8.11 8.12
CA GLY A 66 0.04 -7.21 9.11
C GLY A 66 0.33 -5.73 8.81
N VAL A 67 1.57 -5.40 8.45
CA VAL A 67 1.95 -4.04 8.04
C VAL A 67 1.25 -3.64 6.74
N LEU A 68 1.17 -4.55 5.74
CA LEU A 68 0.43 -4.29 4.51
C LEU A 68 -1.05 -4.00 4.79
N ALA A 69 -1.72 -4.79 5.62
CA ALA A 69 -3.12 -4.59 5.98
C ALA A 69 -3.33 -3.21 6.64
N TYR A 70 -2.45 -2.84 7.56
CA TYR A 70 -2.45 -1.52 8.20
C TYR A 70 -2.27 -0.39 7.16
N GLU A 71 -1.33 -0.55 6.23
CA GLU A 71 -1.03 0.44 5.19
C GLU A 71 -2.18 0.61 4.19
N LEU A 72 -2.87 -0.49 3.82
CA LEU A 72 -4.07 -0.46 2.99
C LEU A 72 -5.21 0.29 3.70
N ARG A 73 -5.43 0.01 4.99
CA ARG A 73 -6.43 0.71 5.79
C ARG A 73 -6.14 2.21 5.91
N ASN A 74 -4.88 2.58 6.13
CA ASN A 74 -4.46 3.98 6.16
C ASN A 74 -4.57 4.67 4.79
N GLY A 75 -4.34 3.93 3.69
CA GLY A 75 -4.63 4.37 2.32
C GLY A 75 -6.08 4.80 2.14
N GLU A 76 -7.00 4.02 2.64
CA GLU A 76 -8.42 4.32 2.55
C GLU A 76 -8.80 5.58 3.36
N LEU A 77 -8.35 5.66 4.61
CA LEU A 77 -8.62 6.82 5.46
C LEU A 77 -8.08 8.10 4.85
N ARG A 78 -6.84 8.06 4.33
CA ARG A 78 -6.22 9.22 3.68
C ARG A 78 -6.97 9.65 2.43
N ARG A 79 -7.44 8.69 1.61
CA ARG A 79 -8.26 8.99 0.42
C ARG A 79 -9.52 9.75 0.80
N ARG A 80 -10.23 9.29 1.83
CA ARG A 80 -11.46 9.95 2.33
C ARG A 80 -11.16 11.34 2.90
N ALA A 81 -10.09 11.49 3.68
CA ALA A 81 -9.66 12.77 4.20
C ALA A 81 -9.32 13.75 3.07
N SER A 82 -8.55 13.31 2.06
CA SER A 82 -8.23 14.11 0.89
C SER A 82 -9.48 14.52 0.09
N GLU A 83 -10.44 13.61 -0.09
CA GLU A 83 -11.71 13.94 -0.73
C GLU A 83 -12.52 14.97 0.07
N ARG A 84 -12.47 14.91 1.41
CA ARG A 84 -13.12 15.91 2.27
C ARG A 84 -12.43 17.26 2.18
N VAL A 85 -11.10 17.30 2.26
CA VAL A 85 -10.30 18.52 2.06
C VAL A 85 -10.61 19.16 0.72
N ASN A 86 -10.60 18.40 -0.38
CA ASN A 86 -10.90 18.94 -1.71
C ASN A 86 -12.33 19.54 -1.80
N ARG A 87 -13.31 18.94 -1.11
CA ARG A 87 -14.67 19.52 -1.04
C ARG A 87 -14.69 20.84 -0.26
N LEU A 88 -13.98 20.91 0.86
CA LEU A 88 -13.87 22.14 1.66
C LEU A 88 -13.14 23.23 0.87
N GLU A 89 -12.06 22.89 0.17
CA GLU A 89 -11.33 23.83 -0.68
C GLU A 89 -12.22 24.40 -1.79
N SER A 90 -13.07 23.59 -2.42
CA SER A 90 -13.98 24.07 -3.47
C SER A 90 -15.03 25.08 -3.00
N VAL A 91 -15.28 25.14 -1.69
CA VAL A 91 -16.21 26.10 -1.06
C VAL A 91 -15.45 27.32 -0.53
N LEU A 92 -14.26 27.11 0.06
CA LEU A 92 -13.48 28.14 0.73
C LEU A 92 -12.59 28.96 -0.21
N PHE A 93 -12.13 28.38 -1.33
CA PHE A 93 -11.18 28.99 -2.24
C PHE A 93 -11.76 29.09 -3.65
N SER A 94 -12.26 30.29 -3.99
CA SER A 94 -12.83 30.61 -5.30
C SER A 94 -11.79 30.66 -6.42
N GLU A 95 -10.51 30.86 -6.09
CA GLU A 95 -9.39 30.84 -7.07
C GLU A 95 -8.92 29.42 -7.41
N GLY A 96 -9.46 28.41 -6.73
CA GLY A 96 -9.11 27.00 -6.92
C GLY A 96 -8.44 26.38 -5.69
N PRO A 97 -8.26 25.05 -5.70
CA PRO A 97 -7.89 24.33 -4.50
C PRO A 97 -6.37 24.42 -4.24
N LEU A 98 -5.97 24.52 -2.98
CA LEU A 98 -4.55 24.66 -2.58
C LEU A 98 -3.79 23.35 -2.76
N VAL A 99 -4.42 22.23 -2.40
CA VAL A 99 -3.83 20.88 -2.47
C VAL A 99 -4.51 20.05 -3.57
N GLY A 100 -5.78 20.33 -3.88
CA GLY A 100 -6.55 19.68 -4.93
C GLY A 100 -6.28 20.26 -6.32
N GLY A 101 -5.29 19.75 -7.04
CA GLY A 101 -5.05 20.16 -8.43
C GLY A 101 -4.79 18.97 -9.32
N TYR A 102 -5.25 19.06 -10.56
CA TYR A 102 -5.00 18.15 -11.69
C TYR A 102 -3.49 18.07 -12.05
N GLY A 103 -2.61 17.79 -11.08
CA GLY A 103 -1.21 17.53 -11.32
C GLY A 103 -1.07 16.22 -12.08
N ARG A 104 -0.39 16.25 -13.22
CA ARG A 104 -0.02 15.02 -13.94
C ARG A 104 0.68 14.10 -12.95
N THR A 105 0.18 12.88 -12.82
CA THR A 105 0.89 11.87 -12.04
C THR A 105 2.30 11.73 -12.62
N PRO A 106 3.35 11.94 -11.83
CA PRO A 106 4.72 11.91 -12.34
C PRO A 106 4.99 10.52 -12.92
N LYS A 107 5.79 10.44 -13.99
CA LYS A 107 6.17 9.16 -14.60
C LYS A 107 7.59 8.79 -14.18
N LEU A 108 7.74 7.64 -13.54
CA LEU A 108 9.02 7.00 -13.30
C LEU A 108 9.62 6.59 -14.66
N PHE A 109 10.85 7.04 -14.93
CA PHE A 109 11.58 6.82 -16.19
C PHE A 109 10.79 7.24 -17.46
N GLY A 110 9.85 8.18 -17.33
CA GLY A 110 8.97 8.59 -18.43
C GLY A 110 7.92 7.56 -18.85
N LEU A 111 7.92 6.35 -18.28
CA LEU A 111 7.14 5.20 -18.73
C LEU A 111 6.01 4.83 -17.75
N ILE A 112 6.33 4.78 -16.45
CA ILE A 112 5.45 4.19 -15.43
C ILE A 112 4.86 5.30 -14.57
N HIS A 113 3.53 5.45 -14.54
CA HIS A 113 2.90 6.42 -13.64
C HIS A 113 3.21 6.07 -12.19
N ALA A 114 3.90 6.98 -11.50
CA ALA A 114 4.23 6.90 -10.09
C ALA A 114 2.95 7.13 -9.29
N SER A 115 2.16 6.06 -9.19
CA SER A 115 0.98 6.03 -8.35
C SER A 115 1.33 5.42 -7.00
N HIS A 116 0.70 5.96 -5.97
CA HIS A 116 0.84 5.44 -4.62
C HIS A 116 0.54 3.93 -4.52
N ARG A 117 -0.49 3.47 -5.23
CA ARG A 117 -0.91 2.06 -5.29
C ARG A 117 0.17 1.15 -5.84
N LEU A 118 0.83 1.61 -6.90
CA LEU A 118 1.96 0.89 -7.50
C LEU A 118 3.15 0.84 -6.54
N GLY A 119 3.48 1.95 -5.88
CA GLY A 119 4.56 1.99 -4.90
C GLY A 119 4.36 0.99 -3.76
N VAL A 120 3.16 0.99 -3.15
CA VAL A 120 2.80 0.01 -2.10
C VAL A 120 2.87 -1.42 -2.66
N GLY A 121 2.31 -1.67 -3.85
CA GLY A 121 2.35 -2.99 -4.48
C GLY A 121 3.77 -3.52 -4.69
N LEU A 122 4.68 -2.69 -5.22
CA LEU A 122 6.07 -3.07 -5.48
C LEU A 122 6.84 -3.37 -4.19
N VAL A 123 6.70 -2.52 -3.17
CA VAL A 123 7.37 -2.67 -1.87
C VAL A 123 6.96 -3.97 -1.18
N TYR A 124 5.66 -4.18 -1.01
CA TYR A 124 5.16 -5.37 -0.30
C TYR A 124 5.19 -6.63 -1.16
N GLY A 125 5.07 -6.51 -2.48
CA GLY A 125 5.26 -7.63 -3.41
C GLY A 125 6.68 -8.17 -3.35
N ALA A 126 7.69 -7.30 -3.36
CA ALA A 126 9.08 -7.72 -3.20
C ALA A 126 9.34 -8.38 -1.83
N ALA A 127 8.87 -7.77 -0.74
CA ALA A 127 9.05 -8.31 0.60
C ALA A 127 8.36 -9.68 0.77
N LEU A 128 7.07 -9.77 0.47
CA LEU A 128 6.31 -11.01 0.58
C LEU A 128 6.81 -12.09 -0.38
N GLY A 129 7.23 -11.73 -1.59
CA GLY A 129 7.89 -12.67 -2.51
C GLY A 129 9.19 -13.25 -1.94
N GLY A 130 10.00 -12.43 -1.27
CA GLY A 130 11.20 -12.88 -0.55
C GLY A 130 10.88 -13.85 0.60
N TRP A 131 9.81 -13.58 1.36
CA TRP A 131 9.34 -14.51 2.38
C TRP A 131 8.80 -15.81 1.78
N THR A 132 8.06 -15.75 0.69
CA THR A 132 7.60 -16.95 -0.06
C THR A 132 8.77 -17.77 -0.57
N TYR A 133 9.83 -17.12 -1.06
CA TYR A 133 11.08 -17.80 -1.44
C TYR A 133 11.64 -18.62 -0.27
N LEU A 134 11.76 -18.03 0.93
CA LEU A 134 12.27 -18.74 2.12
C LEU A 134 11.34 -19.86 2.58
N ILE A 135 10.02 -19.67 2.52
CA ILE A 135 9.03 -20.69 2.86
C ILE A 135 9.18 -21.91 1.94
N VAL A 136 9.22 -21.70 0.63
CA VAL A 136 9.28 -22.79 -0.35
C VAL A 136 10.63 -23.48 -0.29
N TRP A 137 11.73 -22.73 -0.24
CA TRP A 137 13.06 -23.30 -0.09
C TRP A 137 13.19 -24.09 1.21
N GLY A 138 12.76 -23.50 2.34
CA GLY A 138 12.81 -24.12 3.65
C GLY A 138 11.98 -25.40 3.74
N ALA A 139 10.75 -25.39 3.20
CA ALA A 139 9.88 -26.56 3.17
C ALA A 139 10.49 -27.72 2.35
N LEU A 140 11.01 -27.43 1.15
CA LEU A 140 11.65 -28.43 0.29
C LEU A 140 12.93 -28.99 0.93
N ALA A 141 13.75 -28.13 1.54
CA ALA A 141 14.94 -28.54 2.26
C ALA A 141 14.60 -29.38 3.51
N ALA A 142 13.52 -29.07 4.22
CA ALA A 142 13.09 -29.82 5.41
C ALA A 142 12.63 -31.26 5.10
N VAL A 143 12.10 -31.48 3.89
CA VAL A 143 11.70 -32.83 3.42
C VAL A 143 12.80 -33.57 2.65
N GLY A 144 14.02 -33.04 2.62
CA GLY A 144 15.18 -33.68 1.99
C GLY A 144 15.32 -33.45 0.49
N ALA A 145 14.48 -32.62 -0.13
CA ALA A 145 14.50 -32.34 -1.57
C ALA A 145 15.50 -31.23 -1.94
N HIS A 146 16.80 -31.46 -1.70
CA HIS A 146 17.82 -30.40 -1.75
C HIS A 146 18.18 -29.92 -3.17
N GLU A 147 18.21 -30.82 -4.14
CA GLU A 147 18.85 -30.62 -5.46
C GLU A 147 18.34 -29.40 -6.26
N HIS A 148 17.05 -29.05 -6.12
CA HIS A 148 16.43 -27.94 -6.84
C HIS A 148 15.65 -26.97 -5.94
N SER A 149 15.75 -27.13 -4.61
CA SER A 149 14.92 -26.42 -3.63
C SER A 149 15.00 -24.90 -3.73
N GLN A 150 16.21 -24.36 -3.88
CA GLN A 150 16.44 -22.93 -3.99
C GLN A 150 15.88 -22.35 -5.30
N GLY A 151 16.10 -23.03 -6.42
CA GLY A 151 15.61 -22.59 -7.74
C GLY A 151 14.08 -22.56 -7.80
N ILE A 152 13.41 -23.58 -7.25
CA ILE A 152 11.95 -23.61 -7.13
C ILE A 152 11.48 -22.46 -6.22
N GLY A 153 12.15 -22.24 -5.10
CA GLY A 153 11.86 -21.11 -4.21
C GLY A 153 11.91 -19.77 -4.93
N VAL A 154 12.94 -19.52 -5.74
CA VAL A 154 13.09 -18.27 -6.51
C VAL A 154 11.92 -18.11 -7.49
N ALA A 155 11.60 -19.16 -8.24
CA ALA A 155 10.51 -19.12 -9.22
C ALA A 155 9.16 -18.83 -8.54
N VAL A 156 8.83 -19.55 -7.46
CA VAL A 156 7.56 -19.36 -6.73
C VAL A 156 7.52 -17.99 -6.05
N GLY A 157 8.62 -17.55 -5.43
CA GLY A 157 8.72 -16.23 -4.80
C GLY A 157 8.52 -15.09 -5.80
N ALA A 158 9.11 -15.20 -7.01
CA ALA A 158 8.91 -14.22 -8.08
C ALA A 158 7.45 -14.17 -8.56
N VAL A 159 6.83 -15.33 -8.80
CA VAL A 159 5.41 -15.41 -9.19
C VAL A 159 4.51 -14.80 -8.11
N ALA A 160 4.76 -15.13 -6.84
CA ALA A 160 4.03 -14.58 -5.70
C ALA A 160 4.19 -13.05 -5.62
N ALA A 161 5.41 -12.52 -5.82
CA ALA A 161 5.65 -11.08 -5.83
C ALA A 161 4.79 -10.37 -6.88
N PHE A 162 4.78 -10.86 -8.13
CA PHE A 162 3.96 -10.28 -9.20
C PHE A 162 2.46 -10.39 -8.91
N ALA A 163 2.00 -11.52 -8.38
CA ALA A 163 0.60 -11.71 -7.99
C ALA A 163 0.18 -10.70 -6.91
N ILE A 164 1.02 -10.45 -5.91
CA ILE A 164 0.77 -9.50 -4.82
C ILE A 164 0.77 -8.05 -5.35
N VAL A 165 1.72 -7.68 -6.21
CA VAL A 165 1.72 -6.35 -6.85
C VAL A 165 0.39 -6.13 -7.58
N ARG A 166 -0.05 -7.11 -8.37
CA ARG A 166 -1.32 -7.05 -9.10
C ARG A 166 -2.50 -6.89 -8.14
N GLU A 167 -2.57 -7.73 -7.11
CA GLU A 167 -3.67 -7.73 -6.14
C GLU A 167 -3.76 -6.39 -5.40
N VAL A 168 -2.65 -5.87 -4.88
CA VAL A 168 -2.60 -4.57 -4.18
C VAL A 168 -3.04 -3.41 -5.08
N VAL A 169 -2.64 -3.44 -6.35
CA VAL A 169 -3.03 -2.41 -7.33
C VAL A 169 -4.52 -2.49 -7.66
N VAL A 170 -5.08 -3.70 -7.77
CA VAL A 170 -6.50 -3.94 -8.06
C VAL A 170 -7.38 -3.60 -6.86
N ALA A 171 -7.02 -4.06 -5.66
CA ALA A 171 -7.77 -3.84 -4.43
C ALA A 171 -7.90 -2.35 -4.04
N GLN A 172 -6.95 -1.51 -4.47
CA GLN A 172 -6.99 -0.07 -4.23
C GLN A 172 -7.63 0.74 -5.37
N ARG A 173 -8.26 0.09 -6.36
CA ARG A 173 -9.08 0.81 -7.34
C ARG A 173 -10.25 1.49 -6.61
N LYS A 174 -10.64 2.66 -7.11
CA LYS A 174 -11.78 3.38 -6.54
C LYS A 174 -13.03 2.64 -7.00
N ASP A 175 -13.95 2.35 -6.09
CA ASP A 175 -15.23 1.77 -6.48
C ASP A 175 -15.91 2.70 -7.49
N PRO A 176 -16.58 2.16 -8.52
CA PRO A 176 -17.40 2.95 -9.41
C PRO A 176 -18.35 3.79 -8.56
N LYS A 177 -18.44 5.10 -8.85
CA LYS A 177 -19.44 5.96 -8.20
C LYS A 177 -20.80 5.30 -8.48
N PRO A 178 -21.61 4.96 -7.44
CA PRO A 178 -22.92 4.39 -7.70
C PRO A 178 -23.66 5.33 -8.65
N ALA A 179 -24.22 4.79 -9.72
CA ALA A 179 -25.03 5.55 -10.67
C ALA A 179 -26.01 6.35 -9.82
N ALA A 180 -26.00 7.69 -10.00
CA ALA A 180 -26.86 8.57 -9.23
C ALA A 180 -28.27 7.99 -9.29
N ALA A 181 -28.78 7.54 -8.15
CA ALA A 181 -30.16 7.11 -8.05
C ALA A 181 -30.96 8.31 -8.53
N THR A 182 -31.60 8.18 -9.69
CA THR A 182 -32.49 9.17 -10.25
C THR A 182 -33.50 9.50 -9.17
N THR A 183 -33.30 10.64 -8.50
CA THR A 183 -34.27 11.22 -7.58
C THR A 183 -35.42 11.69 -8.44
N ALA A 184 -36.33 10.77 -8.77
CA ALA A 184 -37.67 11.12 -9.17
C ALA A 184 -38.34 11.70 -7.93
N VAL A 185 -38.25 13.02 -7.79
CA VAL A 185 -39.14 13.79 -6.93
C VAL A 185 -40.49 13.78 -7.66
N PRO A 186 -41.55 13.14 -7.12
CA PRO A 186 -42.88 13.38 -7.66
C PRO A 186 -43.29 14.82 -7.32
N SER A 187 -43.86 15.52 -8.29
CA SER A 187 -44.53 16.81 -8.12
C SER A 187 -45.86 16.75 -8.86
N PRO A 188 -46.89 17.53 -8.46
CA PRO A 188 -47.18 18.12 -7.15
C PRO A 188 -48.27 17.36 -6.37
#